data_AF-A0A1F8PKP5-F1
#
_entry.id   AF-A0A1F8PKP5-F1
#
_cell.length_a   1.000
_cell.length_b   1.000
_cell.length_c   1.000
_cell.angle_alpha   90.00
_cell.angle_beta   90.00
_cell.angle_gamma   90.00
#
_symmetry.space_group_name_H-M   'P 1'
#
loop_
_entity.id
_entity.type
_entity.pdbx_description
1 polymer ?
#
loop_
_entity_poly.entity_id
_entity_poly.type
_entity_poly.pdbx_seq_one_letter_code
_entity_poly.pdbx_strand_id
1 'polypeptide(L)'
;MNKHPGRFVIGLTGNIATGKSVVRRMLEHLGAYTIDADALAHRAISKGAPGYQPVVDCFGKWILDGEGEIDRKKLGNLVFHDPEALVQLENIIHPHVTQAIEILTTRATQSVIVIEAIKLLESPLRDRCDSLWVVHAPEQVQLERLMRKRHLSREQALNRIRIQRPQEEKLKVASVSILNTGSYDDLWNQISAEWKKISPAAETQPEIIPSVAGDFYVQRGRPRDTEVIAGLLTRLSKGRRSVSSEEVMADFGEKAYLLLRLRDERVGLAGWQVENLVARTTDLYLDDRIDKTSALGTLIDEVERASTNLQCEASLVFPGSDLAGEAQAWKNLGYERRTPETLGIQAWQDAAVESMPAGTTLFFKLLRQDRVLRPI
;
A
#
# COMPACT_ATOMS: atom_id res chain seq x y z
N MET A 1 -11.39 -2.13 -28.71
CA MET A 1 -10.91 -3.47 -28.29
C MET A 1 -10.53 -3.36 -26.83
N ASN A 2 -11.03 -4.24 -25.96
CA ASN A 2 -10.63 -4.29 -24.55
C ASN A 2 -9.12 -4.45 -24.47
N LYS A 3 -8.44 -3.46 -23.88
CA LYS A 3 -6.97 -3.39 -23.83
C LYS A 3 -6.39 -4.45 -22.88
N HIS A 4 -7.23 -4.97 -21.98
CA HIS A 4 -6.98 -6.13 -21.14
C HIS A 4 -8.18 -7.09 -21.22
N PRO A 5 -8.14 -8.17 -22.02
CA PRO A 5 -9.28 -9.07 -22.15
C PRO A 5 -9.65 -9.67 -20.78
N GLY A 6 -10.93 -9.50 -20.39
CA GLY A 6 -11.46 -10.02 -19.13
C GLY A 6 -11.20 -9.17 -17.88
N ARG A 7 -10.56 -7.99 -17.99
CA ARG A 7 -10.31 -7.09 -16.85
C ARG A 7 -10.80 -5.67 -17.13
N PHE A 8 -11.20 -4.97 -16.07
CA PHE A 8 -11.58 -3.55 -16.09
C PHE A 8 -10.52 -2.73 -15.35
N VAL A 9 -9.91 -1.76 -16.03
CA VAL A 9 -8.80 -0.95 -15.50
C VAL A 9 -9.26 0.46 -15.17
N ILE A 10 -9.15 0.82 -13.89
CA ILE A 10 -9.39 2.16 -13.37
C ILE A 10 -8.05 2.91 -13.31
N GLY A 11 -7.98 4.05 -13.98
CA GLY A 11 -6.90 5.01 -13.77
C GLY A 11 -7.28 5.97 -12.65
N LEU A 12 -6.62 5.86 -11.50
CA LEU A 12 -6.84 6.72 -10.33
C LEU A 12 -5.83 7.86 -10.30
N THR A 13 -6.32 9.10 -10.36
CA THR A 13 -5.46 10.29 -10.27
C THR A 13 -6.10 11.39 -9.44
N GLY A 14 -5.41 12.51 -9.31
CA GLY A 14 -5.73 13.58 -8.37
C GLY A 14 -4.47 14.35 -7.96
N ASN A 15 -4.64 15.59 -7.54
CA ASN A 15 -3.51 16.42 -7.12
C ASN A 15 -2.96 15.97 -5.76
N ILE A 16 -1.89 16.62 -5.32
CA ILE A 16 -1.25 16.33 -4.05
C ILE A 16 -2.26 16.51 -2.90
N ALA A 17 -2.21 15.63 -1.90
CA ALA A 17 -3.05 15.71 -0.70
C ALA A 17 -4.59 15.69 -0.92
N THR A 18 -5.07 15.26 -2.10
CA THR A 18 -6.50 15.01 -2.33
C THR A 18 -6.99 13.68 -1.75
N GLY A 19 -6.07 12.78 -1.36
CA GLY A 19 -6.38 11.49 -0.71
C GLY A 19 -6.56 10.32 -1.67
N LYS A 20 -5.89 10.35 -2.83
CA LYS A 20 -5.83 9.23 -3.78
C LYS A 20 -5.46 7.88 -3.13
N SER A 21 -4.43 7.86 -2.29
CA SER A 21 -3.97 6.65 -1.61
C SER A 21 -5.07 6.01 -0.75
N VAL A 22 -5.88 6.82 -0.08
CA VAL A 22 -7.05 6.35 0.69
C VAL A 22 -8.08 5.71 -0.24
N VAL A 23 -8.42 6.37 -1.35
CA VAL A 23 -9.35 5.82 -2.34
C VAL A 23 -8.84 4.51 -2.95
N ARG A 24 -7.55 4.44 -3.28
CA ARG A 24 -6.91 3.20 -3.76
C ARG A 24 -7.11 2.07 -2.75
N ARG A 25 -6.87 2.32 -1.46
CA ARG A 25 -7.08 1.32 -0.40
C ARG A 25 -8.53 0.92 -0.25
N MET A 26 -9.46 1.84 -0.34
CA MET A 26 -10.88 1.51 -0.31
C MET A 26 -11.26 0.57 -1.46
N LEU A 27 -10.74 0.81 -2.67
CA LEU A 27 -10.94 -0.08 -3.83
C LEU A 27 -10.27 -1.46 -3.63
N GLU A 28 -9.11 -1.52 -3.00
CA GLU A 28 -8.46 -2.78 -2.60
C GLU A 28 -9.31 -3.56 -1.59
N HIS A 29 -9.94 -2.88 -0.63
CA HIS A 29 -10.88 -3.48 0.31
C HIS A 29 -12.12 -4.05 -0.38
N LEU A 30 -12.57 -3.40 -1.45
CA LEU A 30 -13.69 -3.84 -2.28
C LEU A 30 -13.31 -4.96 -3.27
N GLY A 31 -12.03 -5.32 -3.36
CA GLY A 31 -11.54 -6.48 -4.13
C GLY A 31 -10.77 -6.14 -5.40
N ALA A 32 -10.44 -4.86 -5.64
CA ALA A 32 -9.56 -4.48 -6.74
C ALA A 32 -8.11 -4.90 -6.49
N TYR A 33 -7.38 -5.24 -7.54
CA TYR A 33 -5.93 -5.26 -7.49
C TYR A 33 -5.38 -3.85 -7.73
N THR A 34 -4.54 -3.33 -6.83
CA THR A 34 -4.07 -1.95 -6.92
C THR A 34 -2.58 -1.86 -7.19
N ILE A 35 -2.20 -0.90 -8.04
CA ILE A 35 -0.83 -0.64 -8.47
C ILE A 35 -0.54 0.83 -8.24
N ASP A 36 0.52 1.14 -7.51
CA ASP A 36 1.02 2.50 -7.32
C ASP A 36 2.19 2.73 -8.30
N ALA A 37 1.95 3.52 -9.34
CA ALA A 37 2.94 3.79 -10.38
C ALA A 37 4.06 4.71 -9.89
N ASP A 38 3.77 5.62 -8.95
CA ASP A 38 4.75 6.54 -8.38
C ASP A 38 5.75 5.77 -7.49
N ALA A 39 5.25 4.79 -6.74
CA ALA A 39 6.06 3.80 -6.03
C ALA A 39 6.96 2.99 -6.96
N LEU A 40 6.42 2.48 -8.06
CA LEU A 40 7.20 1.74 -9.06
C LEU A 40 8.27 2.61 -9.71
N ALA A 41 7.99 3.89 -9.97
CA ALA A 41 8.96 4.84 -10.51
C ALA A 41 10.16 5.02 -9.57
N HIS A 42 9.91 5.17 -8.27
CA HIS A 42 10.99 5.23 -7.27
C HIS A 42 11.82 3.94 -7.24
N ARG A 43 11.15 2.78 -7.27
CA ARG A 43 11.82 1.47 -7.26
C ARG A 43 12.62 1.21 -8.53
N ALA A 44 12.20 1.74 -9.68
CA ALA A 44 12.88 1.52 -10.96
C ALA A 44 14.29 2.11 -10.99
N ILE A 45 14.59 3.06 -10.11
CA ILE A 45 15.89 3.75 -10.01
C ILE A 45 16.63 3.47 -8.70
N SER A 46 16.12 2.60 -7.83
CA SER A 46 16.86 2.17 -6.63
C SER A 46 18.13 1.41 -7.02
N LYS A 47 19.17 1.43 -6.18
CA LYS A 47 20.41 0.69 -6.49
C LYS A 47 20.12 -0.78 -6.78
N GLY A 48 20.70 -1.26 -7.89
CA GLY A 48 20.44 -2.60 -8.41
C GLY A 48 19.13 -2.76 -9.19
N ALA A 49 18.36 -1.68 -9.41
CA ALA A 49 17.25 -1.65 -10.37
C ALA A 49 17.74 -1.21 -11.76
N PRO A 50 17.02 -1.54 -12.85
CA PRO A 50 17.51 -1.31 -14.21
C PRO A 50 17.68 0.18 -14.57
N GLY A 51 16.92 1.09 -13.94
CA GLY A 51 17.03 2.52 -14.17
C GLY A 51 18.14 3.21 -13.36
N TYR A 52 18.76 2.55 -12.38
CA TYR A 52 19.75 3.20 -11.51
C TYR A 52 20.96 3.71 -12.28
N GLN A 53 21.65 2.83 -13.03
CA GLN A 53 22.87 3.20 -13.74
C GLN A 53 22.61 4.28 -14.81
N PRO A 54 21.57 4.17 -15.66
CA PRO A 54 21.23 5.25 -16.60
C PRO A 54 20.97 6.60 -15.94
N VAL A 55 20.31 6.64 -14.77
CA VAL A 55 20.09 7.91 -14.03
C VAL A 55 21.42 8.46 -13.52
N VAL A 56 22.31 7.62 -12.97
CA VAL A 56 23.63 8.05 -12.50
C VAL A 56 24.51 8.53 -13.65
N ASP A 57 24.45 7.89 -14.82
CA ASP A 57 25.21 8.30 -16.00
C ASP A 57 24.69 9.63 -16.57
N CYS A 58 23.38 9.85 -16.55
CA CYS A 58 22.74 11.06 -17.06
C CYS A 58 23.00 12.28 -16.17
N PHE A 59 22.81 12.14 -14.86
CA PHE A 59 22.86 13.29 -13.94
C PHE A 59 24.15 13.37 -13.14
N GLY A 60 24.96 12.32 -13.13
CA GLY A 60 26.25 12.27 -12.43
C GLY A 60 26.13 11.84 -10.96
N LYS A 61 27.25 11.37 -10.39
CA LYS A 61 27.31 10.77 -9.04
C LYS A 61 26.97 11.71 -7.87
N TRP A 62 26.89 13.02 -8.09
CA TRP A 62 26.58 13.98 -7.01
C TRP A 62 25.15 13.81 -6.47
N ILE A 63 24.26 13.19 -7.26
CA ILE A 63 22.90 12.82 -6.82
C ILE A 63 22.89 11.66 -5.83
N LEU A 64 24.04 11.02 -5.55
CA LEU A 64 24.11 9.88 -4.64
C LEU A 64 24.26 10.33 -3.17
N ASP A 65 23.83 9.48 -2.24
CA ASP A 65 24.10 9.59 -0.80
C ASP A 65 25.37 8.84 -0.37
N GLY A 66 25.60 8.70 0.94
CA GLY A 66 26.80 8.07 1.49
C GLY A 66 26.89 6.56 1.23
N GLU A 67 25.74 5.94 1.02
CA GLU A 67 25.53 4.52 0.75
C GLU A 67 25.54 4.23 -0.76
N GLY A 68 25.59 5.29 -1.58
CA GLY A 68 25.55 5.23 -3.04
C GLY A 68 24.14 4.99 -3.58
N GLU A 69 23.09 5.23 -2.81
CA GLU A 69 21.71 5.28 -3.31
C GLU A 69 21.43 6.65 -3.94
N ILE A 70 20.39 6.74 -4.78
CA ILE A 70 19.96 8.02 -5.34
C ILE A 70 19.26 8.85 -4.25
N ASP A 71 19.83 10.00 -3.91
CA ASP A 71 19.21 10.99 -3.05
C ASP A 71 18.06 11.68 -3.81
N ARG A 72 16.84 11.22 -3.51
CA ARG A 72 15.59 11.73 -4.09
C ARG A 72 15.39 13.23 -3.87
N LYS A 73 15.94 13.81 -2.80
CA LYS A 73 15.84 15.25 -2.56
C LYS A 73 16.72 16.01 -3.55
N LYS A 74 17.97 15.55 -3.76
CA LYS A 74 18.88 16.15 -4.76
C LYS A 74 18.34 16.00 -6.18
N LEU A 75 17.97 14.79 -6.58
CA LEU A 75 17.43 14.54 -7.91
C LEU A 75 16.13 15.30 -8.14
N GLY A 76 15.21 15.26 -7.15
CA GLY A 76 13.97 16.02 -7.19
C GLY A 76 14.21 17.51 -7.39
N ASN A 77 15.09 18.12 -6.57
CA ASN A 77 15.42 19.53 -6.68
C ASN A 77 15.92 19.90 -8.09
N LEU A 78 16.73 19.06 -8.74
CA LEU A 78 17.17 19.29 -10.12
C LEU A 78 15.99 19.30 -11.09
N VAL A 79 15.24 18.19 -11.15
CA VAL A 79 14.18 18.02 -12.17
C VAL A 79 12.96 18.92 -11.93
N PHE A 80 12.81 19.48 -10.74
CA PHE A 80 11.78 20.50 -10.47
C PHE A 80 12.14 21.88 -11.03
N HIS A 81 13.43 22.19 -11.22
CA HIS A 81 13.88 23.49 -11.74
C HIS A 81 14.31 23.44 -13.21
N ASP A 82 14.43 22.25 -13.79
CA ASP A 82 14.83 22.03 -15.17
C ASP A 82 13.86 21.06 -15.89
N PRO A 83 12.97 21.59 -16.76
CA PRO A 83 12.05 20.77 -17.55
C PRO A 83 12.74 19.76 -18.48
N GLU A 84 13.94 20.06 -18.99
CA GLU A 84 14.67 19.14 -19.86
C GLU A 84 15.22 17.96 -19.05
N ALA A 85 15.78 18.24 -17.86
CA ALA A 85 16.19 17.20 -16.92
C ALA A 85 15.02 16.30 -16.50
N LEU A 86 13.82 16.86 -16.32
CA LEU A 86 12.63 16.06 -16.02
C LEU A 86 12.28 15.10 -17.17
N VAL A 87 12.32 15.56 -18.42
CA VAL A 87 12.07 14.70 -19.59
C VAL A 87 13.12 13.59 -19.71
N GLN A 88 14.40 13.91 -19.47
CA GLN A 88 15.48 12.91 -19.45
C GLN A 88 15.22 11.82 -18.39
N LEU A 89 14.86 12.23 -17.18
CA LEU A 89 14.53 11.29 -16.10
C LEU A 89 13.32 10.43 -16.46
N GLU A 90 12.26 11.04 -16.99
CA GLU A 90 11.04 10.33 -17.40
C GLU A 90 11.30 9.32 -18.51
N ASN A 91 12.15 9.64 -19.49
CA ASN A 91 12.53 8.72 -20.56
C ASN A 91 13.28 7.48 -20.05
N ILE A 92 14.05 7.62 -18.98
CA ILE A 92 14.72 6.48 -18.32
C ILE A 92 13.71 5.65 -17.52
N ILE A 93 12.81 6.29 -16.78
CA ILE A 93 11.92 5.61 -15.82
C ILE A 93 10.71 4.95 -16.50
N HIS A 94 10.05 5.66 -17.42
CA HIS A 94 8.76 5.24 -17.97
C HIS A 94 8.75 3.84 -18.60
N PRO A 95 9.78 3.40 -19.36
CA PRO A 95 9.81 2.04 -19.90
C PRO A 95 9.75 0.97 -18.80
N HIS A 96 10.52 1.15 -17.73
CA HIS A 96 10.57 0.20 -16.60
C HIS A 96 9.26 0.16 -15.82
N VAL A 97 8.63 1.32 -15.59
CA VAL A 97 7.33 1.40 -14.91
C VAL A 97 6.24 0.76 -15.77
N THR A 98 6.24 1.01 -17.08
CA THR A 98 5.27 0.44 -18.03
C THR A 98 5.35 -1.10 -18.02
N GLN A 99 6.57 -1.64 -18.10
CA GLN A 99 6.84 -3.07 -18.03
C GLN A 99 6.40 -3.67 -16.69
N ALA A 100 6.72 -3.00 -15.57
CA ALA A 100 6.31 -3.44 -14.24
C ALA A 100 4.77 -3.52 -14.11
N ILE A 101 4.07 -2.49 -14.58
CA ILE A 101 2.60 -2.46 -14.59
C ILE A 101 2.06 -3.61 -15.45
N GLU A 102 2.62 -3.87 -16.65
CA GLU A 102 2.19 -5.00 -17.50
C GLU A 102 2.36 -6.36 -16.82
N ILE A 103 3.50 -6.58 -16.17
CA ILE A 103 3.77 -7.81 -15.41
C ILE A 103 2.72 -7.97 -14.30
N LEU A 104 2.48 -6.91 -13.51
CA LEU A 104 1.54 -6.93 -12.40
C LEU A 104 0.10 -7.12 -12.86
N THR A 105 -0.33 -6.41 -13.90
CA THR A 105 -1.66 -6.57 -14.53
C THR A 105 -1.87 -7.98 -15.05
N THR A 106 -0.84 -8.58 -15.66
CA THR A 106 -0.91 -9.96 -16.20
C THR A 106 -1.08 -10.98 -15.08
N ARG A 107 -0.35 -10.80 -13.98
CA ARG A 107 -0.37 -11.70 -12.81
C ARG A 107 -1.62 -11.55 -11.93
N ALA A 108 -2.28 -10.40 -11.96
CA ALA A 108 -3.46 -10.12 -11.15
C ALA A 108 -4.61 -11.10 -11.47
N THR A 109 -5.19 -11.73 -10.46
CA THR A 109 -6.34 -12.64 -10.61
C THR A 109 -7.68 -11.90 -10.55
N GLN A 110 -7.67 -10.66 -10.06
CA GLN A 110 -8.83 -9.81 -9.89
C GLN A 110 -9.35 -9.31 -11.25
N SER A 111 -10.67 -9.18 -11.35
CA SER A 111 -11.33 -8.64 -12.54
C SER A 111 -11.20 -7.13 -12.68
N VAL A 112 -10.92 -6.41 -11.58
CA VAL A 112 -10.72 -4.96 -11.59
C VAL A 112 -9.30 -4.63 -11.12
N ILE A 113 -8.62 -3.78 -11.89
CA ILE A 113 -7.29 -3.26 -11.59
C ILE A 113 -7.37 -1.74 -11.41
N VAL A 114 -6.70 -1.21 -10.40
CA VAL A 114 -6.57 0.24 -10.17
C VAL A 114 -5.11 0.64 -10.33
N ILE A 115 -4.81 1.52 -11.27
CA ILE A 115 -3.49 2.11 -11.45
C ILE A 115 -3.54 3.53 -10.90
N GLU A 116 -2.87 3.77 -9.76
CA GLU A 116 -2.71 5.09 -9.17
C GLU A 116 -1.45 5.77 -9.74
N ALA A 117 -1.59 6.98 -10.28
CA ALA A 117 -0.46 7.81 -10.69
C ALA A 117 -0.80 9.31 -10.58
N ILE A 118 0.12 10.12 -10.06
CA ILE A 118 -0.06 11.59 -10.02
C ILE A 118 -0.11 12.19 -11.44
N LYS A 119 0.79 11.74 -12.32
CA LYS A 119 0.92 12.19 -13.73
C LYS A 119 0.21 11.25 -14.71
N LEU A 120 -0.90 10.64 -14.28
CA LEU A 120 -1.60 9.62 -15.07
C LEU A 120 -1.99 10.14 -16.46
N LEU A 121 -2.56 11.34 -16.54
CA LEU A 121 -3.10 11.91 -17.78
C LEU A 121 -2.01 12.35 -18.76
N GLU A 122 -0.85 12.69 -18.23
CA GLU A 122 0.35 13.11 -18.95
C GLU A 122 1.18 11.90 -19.41
N SER A 123 0.93 10.73 -18.84
CA SER A 123 1.66 9.50 -19.16
C SER A 123 0.93 8.62 -20.19
N PRO A 124 1.65 7.69 -20.85
CA PRO A 124 1.03 6.66 -21.70
C PRO A 124 0.03 5.74 -20.95
N LEU A 125 0.00 5.78 -19.61
CA LEU A 125 -0.94 4.98 -18.81
C LEU A 125 -2.39 5.38 -19.00
N ARG A 126 -2.65 6.65 -19.36
CA ARG A 126 -4.01 7.13 -19.65
C ARG A 126 -4.71 6.23 -20.67
N ASP A 127 -3.99 5.90 -21.75
CA ASP A 127 -4.54 5.10 -22.83
C ASP A 127 -4.74 3.64 -22.43
N ARG A 128 -4.27 3.20 -21.26
CA ARG A 128 -4.43 1.83 -20.78
C ARG A 128 -5.62 1.66 -19.82
N CYS A 129 -6.31 2.75 -19.49
CA CYS A 129 -7.43 2.74 -18.54
C CYS A 129 -8.78 2.68 -19.27
N ASP A 130 -9.73 1.92 -18.74
CA ASP A 130 -11.12 1.85 -19.20
C ASP A 130 -11.97 2.99 -18.59
N SER A 131 -11.60 3.44 -17.39
CA SER A 131 -12.29 4.52 -16.67
C SER A 131 -11.29 5.37 -15.89
N LEU A 132 -11.47 6.69 -15.92
CA LEU A 132 -10.62 7.65 -15.21
C LEU A 132 -11.32 8.16 -13.95
N TRP A 133 -10.75 7.87 -12.79
CA TRP A 133 -11.25 8.28 -11.48
C TRP A 133 -10.38 9.41 -10.93
N VAL A 134 -10.97 10.56 -10.66
CA VAL A 134 -10.26 11.76 -10.21
C VAL A 134 -10.68 12.12 -8.80
N VAL A 135 -9.73 12.03 -7.86
CA VAL A 135 -9.92 12.45 -6.47
C VAL A 135 -9.50 13.90 -6.34
N HIS A 136 -10.42 14.75 -5.89
CA HIS A 136 -10.21 16.18 -5.75
C HIS A 136 -10.64 16.70 -4.37
N ALA A 137 -10.02 17.81 -3.97
CA ALA A 137 -10.37 18.54 -2.75
C ALA A 137 -10.03 20.03 -2.92
N PRO A 138 -10.71 20.95 -2.22
CA PRO A 138 -10.35 22.38 -2.22
C PRO A 138 -8.89 22.60 -1.82
N GLU A 139 -8.26 23.68 -2.31
CA GLU A 139 -6.86 24.05 -1.98
C GLU A 139 -6.66 24.12 -0.46
N GLN A 140 -7.62 24.67 0.28
CA GLN A 140 -7.55 24.77 1.73
C GLN A 140 -7.41 23.41 2.42
N VAL A 141 -8.17 22.41 1.98
CA VAL A 141 -8.12 21.05 2.53
C VAL A 141 -6.78 20.38 2.19
N GLN A 142 -6.26 20.57 0.97
CA GLN A 142 -4.94 20.08 0.58
C GLN A 142 -3.84 20.71 1.45
N LEU A 143 -3.90 22.03 1.65
CA LEU A 143 -2.96 22.78 2.47
C LEU A 143 -2.92 22.27 3.91
N GLU A 144 -4.09 22.15 4.54
CA GLU A 144 -4.23 21.63 5.91
C GLU A 144 -3.65 20.21 6.03
N ARG A 145 -3.94 19.32 5.07
CA ARG A 145 -3.41 17.96 5.05
C ARG A 145 -1.89 17.93 4.87
N LEU A 146 -1.35 18.75 3.99
CA LEU A 146 0.11 18.84 3.77
C LEU A 146 0.84 19.35 5.02
N MET A 147 0.29 20.35 5.68
CA MET A 147 0.88 20.89 6.92
C MET A 147 0.77 19.88 8.06
N ARG A 148 -0.41 19.27 8.26
CA ARG A 148 -0.66 18.37 9.40
C ARG A 148 0.01 17.01 9.25
N LYS A 149 -0.10 16.37 8.08
CA LYS A 149 0.41 15.00 7.86
C LYS A 149 1.83 14.94 7.31
N ARG A 150 2.30 15.96 6.60
CA ARG A 150 3.64 15.99 6.00
C ARG A 150 4.57 17.03 6.62
N HIS A 151 4.11 17.73 7.68
CA HIS A 151 4.89 18.71 8.43
C HIS A 151 5.55 19.78 7.55
N LEU A 152 4.91 20.14 6.43
CA LEU A 152 5.40 21.18 5.53
C LEU A 152 5.03 22.57 6.06
N SER A 153 5.87 23.56 5.78
CA SER A 153 5.48 24.96 5.96
C SER A 153 4.34 25.30 5.00
N ARG A 154 3.55 26.33 5.34
CA ARG A 154 2.47 26.84 4.48
C ARG A 154 2.98 27.16 3.07
N GLU A 155 4.14 27.81 2.98
CA GLU A 155 4.77 28.20 1.72
C GLU A 155 5.18 26.98 0.88
N GLN A 156 5.85 26.00 1.50
CA GLN A 156 6.24 24.75 0.83
C GLN A 156 5.03 23.99 0.32
N ALA A 157 3.95 23.93 1.12
CA ALA A 157 2.72 23.27 0.76
C ALA A 157 2.01 23.97 -0.43
N LEU A 158 1.89 25.29 -0.39
CA LEU A 158 1.31 26.08 -1.50
C LEU A 158 2.11 25.94 -2.79
N ASN A 159 3.45 25.98 -2.71
CA ASN A 159 4.30 25.79 -3.88
C ASN A 159 4.06 24.42 -4.53
N ARG A 160 3.98 23.35 -3.72
CA ARG A 160 3.69 21.99 -4.20
C ARG A 160 2.29 21.84 -4.80
N ILE A 161 1.29 22.56 -4.29
CA ILE A 161 -0.06 22.54 -4.87
C ILE A 161 -0.06 23.25 -6.22
N ARG A 162 0.56 24.43 -6.30
CA ARG A 162 0.47 25.33 -7.46
C ARG A 162 1.37 24.96 -8.63
N ILE A 163 2.42 24.17 -8.41
CA ILE A 163 3.26 23.64 -9.50
C ILE A 163 2.54 22.56 -10.32
N GLN A 164 1.49 21.96 -9.77
CA GLN A 164 0.68 20.97 -10.48
C GLN A 164 -0.35 21.66 -11.37
N ARG A 165 -0.73 21.00 -12.46
CA ARG A 165 -1.84 21.47 -13.30
C ARG A 165 -3.13 21.60 -12.47
N PRO A 166 -4.01 22.57 -12.80
CA PRO A 166 -5.29 22.77 -12.11
C PRO A 166 -6.12 21.48 -12.06
N GLN A 167 -6.81 21.25 -10.94
CA GLN A 167 -7.63 20.05 -10.78
C GLN A 167 -8.78 20.00 -11.79
N GLU A 168 -9.26 21.16 -12.22
CA GLU A 168 -10.33 21.36 -13.19
C GLU A 168 -10.00 20.69 -14.53
N GLU A 169 -8.72 20.67 -14.94
CA GLU A 169 -8.30 19.97 -16.16
C GLU A 169 -8.50 18.46 -16.04
N LYS A 170 -8.18 17.89 -14.88
CA LYS A 170 -8.39 16.46 -14.60
C LYS A 170 -9.87 16.13 -14.53
N LEU A 171 -10.67 16.99 -13.89
CA LEU A 171 -12.11 16.80 -13.75
C LEU A 171 -12.85 16.80 -15.09
N LYS A 172 -12.41 17.60 -16.07
CA LYS A 172 -13.03 17.63 -17.42
C LYS A 172 -13.00 16.30 -18.17
N VAL A 173 -12.03 15.44 -17.86
CA VAL A 173 -11.85 14.13 -18.51
C VAL A 173 -12.18 12.96 -17.58
N ALA A 174 -12.66 13.24 -16.36
CA ALA A 174 -12.99 12.22 -15.38
C ALA A 174 -14.24 11.45 -15.80
N SER A 175 -14.16 10.11 -15.77
CA SER A 175 -15.34 9.25 -15.81
C SER A 175 -16.07 9.28 -14.47
N VAL A 176 -15.31 9.39 -13.37
CA VAL A 176 -15.82 9.49 -12.00
C VAL A 176 -15.05 10.58 -11.25
N SER A 177 -15.77 11.52 -10.64
CA SER A 177 -15.21 12.56 -9.77
C SER A 177 -15.48 12.23 -8.30
N ILE A 178 -14.44 12.22 -7.47
CA ILE A 178 -14.50 11.87 -6.05
C ILE A 178 -14.10 13.09 -5.23
N LEU A 179 -15.04 13.65 -4.49
CA LEU A 179 -14.81 14.82 -3.64
C LEU A 179 -14.43 14.36 -2.24
N ASN A 180 -13.18 14.60 -1.85
CA ASN A 180 -12.67 14.17 -0.56
C ASN A 180 -12.54 15.34 0.44
N THR A 181 -13.68 15.81 0.94
CA THR A 181 -13.77 16.85 1.97
C THR A 181 -14.45 16.39 3.26
N GLY A 182 -15.18 15.28 3.23
CA GLY A 182 -15.95 14.75 4.36
C GLY A 182 -15.17 13.77 5.23
N SER A 183 -15.91 12.96 5.97
CA SER A 183 -15.39 11.86 6.78
C SER A 183 -14.89 10.69 5.91
N TYR A 184 -14.16 9.75 6.52
CA TYR A 184 -13.81 8.50 5.86
C TYR A 184 -15.05 7.66 5.50
N ASP A 185 -16.14 7.76 6.28
CA ASP A 185 -17.41 7.09 5.98
C ASP A 185 -18.10 7.69 4.75
N ASP A 186 -18.12 9.02 4.64
CA ASP A 186 -18.67 9.71 3.45
C ASP A 186 -17.92 9.28 2.19
N LEU A 187 -16.59 9.26 2.28
CA LEU A 187 -15.74 8.81 1.17
C LEU A 187 -15.98 7.33 0.86
N TRP A 188 -16.04 6.47 1.88
CA TRP A 188 -16.31 5.04 1.70
C TRP A 188 -17.63 4.78 0.99
N ASN A 189 -18.69 5.49 1.39
CA ASN A 189 -20.02 5.40 0.77
C ASN A 189 -19.97 5.84 -0.70
N GLN A 190 -19.27 6.94 -1.00
CA GLN A 190 -19.07 7.40 -2.38
C GLN A 190 -18.34 6.34 -3.23
N ILE A 191 -17.21 5.80 -2.74
CA ILE A 191 -16.44 4.78 -3.47
C ILE A 191 -17.25 3.50 -3.66
N SER A 192 -17.95 3.05 -2.62
CA SER A 192 -18.79 1.85 -2.66
C SER A 192 -19.92 1.97 -3.68
N ALA A 193 -20.53 3.15 -3.81
CA ALA A 193 -21.59 3.40 -4.79
C ALA A 193 -21.06 3.32 -6.23
N GLU A 194 -19.88 3.89 -6.50
CA GLU A 194 -19.25 3.81 -7.82
C GLU A 194 -18.74 2.41 -8.15
N TRP A 195 -18.20 1.69 -7.16
CA TRP A 195 -17.75 0.31 -7.31
C TRP A 195 -18.89 -0.63 -7.75
N LYS A 196 -20.08 -0.48 -7.16
CA LYS A 196 -21.27 -1.31 -7.48
C LYS A 196 -21.69 -1.19 -8.95
N LYS A 197 -21.37 -0.08 -9.62
CA LYS A 197 -21.66 0.11 -11.06
C LYS A 197 -20.73 -0.70 -11.95
N ILE A 198 -19.53 -1.01 -11.47
CA ILE A 198 -18.48 -1.74 -12.21
C ILE A 198 -18.54 -3.23 -11.89
N SER A 199 -18.70 -3.58 -10.62
CA SER A 199 -18.69 -4.96 -10.14
C SER A 199 -19.90 -5.24 -9.24
N PRO A 200 -21.12 -5.38 -9.81
CA PRO A 200 -22.35 -5.56 -9.04
C PRO A 200 -22.39 -6.87 -8.23
N ALA A 201 -21.52 -7.84 -8.54
CA ALA A 201 -21.46 -9.15 -7.88
C ALA A 201 -20.42 -9.27 -6.75
N ALA A 202 -19.63 -8.22 -6.46
CA ALA A 202 -18.48 -8.32 -5.56
C ALA A 202 -18.54 -7.31 -4.41
N GLU A 203 -19.56 -7.39 -3.56
CA GLU A 203 -19.23 -7.38 -2.14
C GLU A 203 -18.73 -8.79 -1.87
N THR A 204 -17.41 -9.01 -1.87
CA THR A 204 -16.83 -10.31 -1.54
C THR A 204 -17.50 -10.80 -0.26
N GLN A 205 -18.28 -11.87 -0.39
CA GLN A 205 -18.82 -12.57 0.77
C GLN A 205 -17.63 -12.92 1.66
N PRO A 206 -17.77 -12.92 3.00
CA PRO A 206 -16.68 -13.39 3.84
C PRO A 206 -16.35 -14.79 3.36
N GLU A 207 -15.19 -14.95 2.70
CA GLU A 207 -14.57 -16.24 2.55
C GLU A 207 -14.21 -16.65 3.98
N ILE A 208 -15.15 -17.30 4.65
CA ILE A 208 -14.86 -18.10 5.83
C ILE A 208 -14.01 -19.21 5.26
N ILE A 209 -12.70 -19.10 5.43
CA ILE A 209 -11.79 -20.15 5.02
C ILE A 209 -11.57 -21.01 6.25
N PRO A 210 -12.22 -22.19 6.33
CA PRO A 210 -11.97 -23.10 7.42
C PRO A 210 -10.51 -23.55 7.34
N SER A 211 -9.73 -23.19 8.36
CA SER A 211 -8.41 -23.76 8.58
C SER A 211 -8.61 -25.09 9.31
N VAL A 212 -8.10 -26.18 8.73
CA VAL A 212 -8.06 -27.49 9.40
C VAL A 212 -6.77 -27.55 10.22
N ALA A 213 -6.76 -26.87 11.37
CA ALA A 213 -5.84 -27.11 12.49
C ALA A 213 -6.34 -26.34 13.74
N GLY A 214 -7.16 -26.99 14.56
CA GLY A 214 -7.85 -26.35 15.69
C GLY A 214 -9.10 -25.58 15.24
N ASP A 215 -10.01 -25.28 16.16
CA ASP A 215 -11.28 -24.56 15.93
C ASP A 215 -11.09 -23.10 15.43
N PHE A 216 -9.93 -22.73 14.88
CA PHE A 216 -9.60 -21.38 14.43
C PHE A 216 -9.98 -21.13 12.97
N TYR A 217 -10.49 -19.93 12.69
CA TYR A 217 -10.65 -19.42 11.34
C TYR A 217 -10.40 -17.91 11.30
N VAL A 218 -10.06 -17.40 10.12
CA VAL A 218 -9.81 -15.97 9.92
C VAL A 218 -10.99 -15.32 9.21
N GLN A 219 -11.38 -14.15 9.71
CA GLN A 219 -12.38 -13.30 9.09
C GLN A 219 -11.76 -11.95 8.73
N ARG A 220 -11.96 -11.47 7.51
CA ARG A 220 -11.54 -10.12 7.13
C ARG A 220 -12.36 -9.08 7.89
N GLY A 221 -11.67 -8.15 8.57
CA GLY A 221 -12.28 -6.98 9.18
C GLY A 221 -12.74 -5.99 8.11
N ARG A 222 -13.93 -5.41 8.30
CA ARG A 222 -14.54 -4.43 7.40
C ARG A 222 -14.67 -3.08 8.10
N PRO A 223 -14.89 -1.98 7.36
CA PRO A 223 -15.20 -0.67 7.95
C PRO A 223 -16.35 -0.69 8.97
N ARG A 224 -17.38 -1.54 8.77
CA ARG A 224 -18.46 -1.71 9.75
C ARG A 224 -18.04 -2.39 11.06
N ASP A 225 -16.86 -3.01 11.11
CA ASP A 225 -16.32 -3.73 12.27
C ASP A 225 -15.37 -2.85 13.11
N THR A 226 -15.32 -1.52 12.87
CA THR A 226 -14.37 -0.60 13.53
C THR A 226 -14.46 -0.64 15.06
N GLU A 227 -15.66 -0.66 15.63
CA GLU A 227 -15.85 -0.78 17.09
C GLU A 227 -15.30 -2.09 17.64
N VAL A 228 -15.52 -3.19 16.92
CA VAL A 228 -15.02 -4.52 17.30
C VAL A 228 -13.50 -4.56 17.24
N ILE A 229 -12.90 -4.02 16.18
CA ILE A 229 -11.44 -3.97 16.00
C ILE A 229 -10.80 -3.08 17.07
N ALA A 230 -11.38 -1.90 17.35
CA ALA A 230 -10.92 -1.00 18.40
C ALA A 230 -10.92 -1.69 19.77
N GLY A 231 -12.02 -2.36 20.12
CA GLY A 231 -12.14 -3.11 21.36
C GLY A 231 -11.12 -4.25 21.46
N LEU A 232 -10.88 -4.98 20.36
CA LEU A 232 -9.88 -6.05 20.32
C LEU A 232 -8.45 -5.52 20.46
N LEU A 233 -8.10 -4.43 19.77
CA LEU A 233 -6.79 -3.79 19.89
C LEU A 233 -6.52 -3.37 21.34
N THR A 234 -7.46 -2.68 21.97
CA THR A 234 -7.33 -2.24 23.37
C THR A 234 -7.18 -3.43 24.32
N ARG A 235 -8.02 -4.45 24.17
CA ARG A 235 -8.02 -5.64 25.04
C ARG A 235 -6.75 -6.46 24.88
N LEU A 236 -6.41 -6.86 23.65
CA LEU A 236 -5.31 -7.79 23.40
C LEU A 236 -3.93 -7.12 23.52
N SER A 237 -3.83 -5.80 23.30
CA SER A 237 -2.60 -5.05 23.59
C SER A 237 -2.38 -4.78 25.08
N LYS A 238 -3.34 -5.15 25.94
CA LYS A 238 -3.37 -4.85 27.39
C LYS A 238 -3.34 -3.35 27.66
N GLY A 239 -4.07 -2.57 26.87
CA GLY A 239 -4.14 -1.12 26.97
C GLY A 239 -2.94 -0.36 26.38
N ARG A 240 -1.88 -1.06 25.91
CA ARG A 240 -0.73 -0.41 25.25
C ARG A 240 -1.11 0.30 23.96
N ARG A 241 -2.15 -0.18 23.29
CA ARG A 241 -2.74 0.42 22.11
C ARG A 241 -4.25 0.55 22.32
N SER A 242 -4.67 1.74 22.71
CA SER A 242 -6.08 2.10 22.81
C SER A 242 -6.42 3.04 21.65
N VAL A 243 -7.31 2.62 20.77
CA VAL A 243 -7.72 3.40 19.60
C VAL A 243 -9.24 3.56 19.55
N SER A 244 -9.72 4.65 18.98
CA SER A 244 -11.15 4.88 18.77
C SER A 244 -11.65 4.19 17.48
N SER A 245 -12.97 4.06 17.35
CA SER A 245 -13.60 3.58 16.09
C SER A 245 -13.22 4.46 14.90
N GLU A 246 -13.15 5.79 15.10
CA GLU A 246 -12.75 6.76 14.06
C GLU A 246 -11.28 6.59 13.64
N GLU A 247 -10.39 6.29 14.59
CA GLU A 247 -8.99 6.00 14.31
C GLU A 247 -8.84 4.68 13.56
N VAL A 248 -9.61 3.65 13.91
CA VAL A 248 -9.64 2.40 13.14
C VAL A 248 -10.18 2.64 11.73
N MET A 249 -11.17 3.50 11.56
CA MET A 249 -11.70 3.86 10.24
C MET A 249 -10.65 4.62 9.41
N ALA A 250 -9.88 5.50 10.04
CA ALA A 250 -8.74 6.15 9.39
C ALA A 250 -7.65 5.13 9.02
N ASP A 251 -7.35 4.17 9.90
CA ASP A 251 -6.41 3.08 9.66
C ASP A 251 -6.82 2.22 8.47
N PHE A 252 -8.12 2.00 8.21
CA PHE A 252 -8.58 1.30 7.01
C PHE A 252 -8.17 1.99 5.70
N GLY A 253 -7.88 3.30 5.74
CA GLY A 253 -7.30 4.05 4.63
C GLY A 253 -5.83 3.74 4.35
N GLU A 254 -5.17 2.96 5.21
CA GLU A 254 -3.74 2.66 5.14
C GLU A 254 -3.46 1.13 5.19
N LYS A 255 -4.19 0.40 6.06
CA LYS A 255 -4.04 -1.03 6.31
C LYS A 255 -5.37 -1.80 6.30
N ALA A 256 -5.27 -3.12 6.25
CA ALA A 256 -6.35 -4.08 6.37
C ALA A 256 -6.27 -4.81 7.71
N TYR A 257 -7.42 -5.29 8.19
CA TYR A 257 -7.51 -6.08 9.41
C TYR A 257 -7.99 -7.50 9.12
N LEU A 258 -7.39 -8.46 9.80
CA LEU A 258 -7.80 -9.85 9.88
C LEU A 258 -8.13 -10.17 11.34
N LEU A 259 -9.27 -10.81 11.57
CA LEU A 259 -9.74 -11.20 12.88
C LEU A 259 -9.64 -12.71 13.01
N LEU A 260 -8.86 -13.19 13.98
CA LEU A 260 -8.78 -14.60 14.32
C LEU A 260 -9.95 -14.96 15.23
N ARG A 261 -10.68 -16.01 14.88
CA ARG A 261 -11.84 -16.49 15.64
C ARG A 261 -11.61 -17.91 16.11
N LEU A 262 -12.12 -18.20 17.30
CA LEU A 262 -12.21 -19.53 17.88
C LEU A 262 -13.68 -19.76 18.22
N ARG A 263 -14.37 -20.59 17.44
CA ARG A 263 -15.83 -20.70 17.47
C ARG A 263 -16.48 -19.32 17.27
N ASP A 264 -17.25 -18.83 18.24
CA ASP A 264 -17.91 -17.52 18.20
C ASP A 264 -17.06 -16.38 18.77
N GLU A 265 -15.95 -16.68 19.44
CA GLU A 265 -15.09 -15.66 20.06
C GLU A 265 -14.03 -15.11 19.09
N ARG A 266 -13.70 -13.83 19.25
CA ARG A 266 -12.59 -13.19 18.53
C ARG A 266 -11.38 -13.17 19.45
N VAL A 267 -10.36 -13.93 19.08
CA VAL A 267 -9.23 -14.28 19.96
C VAL A 267 -7.89 -13.78 19.43
N GLY A 268 -7.88 -13.09 18.29
CA GLY A 268 -6.68 -12.48 17.75
C GLY A 268 -6.98 -11.50 16.64
N LEU A 269 -5.98 -10.71 16.27
CA LEU A 269 -6.05 -9.84 15.11
C LEU A 269 -4.68 -9.62 14.47
N ALA A 270 -4.68 -9.40 13.17
CA ALA A 270 -3.55 -8.87 12.42
C ALA A 270 -3.97 -7.61 11.67
N GLY A 271 -3.25 -6.52 11.87
CA GLY A 271 -3.34 -5.29 11.06
C GLY A 271 -2.12 -5.23 10.16
N TRP A 272 -2.37 -5.24 8.85
CA TRP A 272 -1.31 -5.36 7.85
C TRP A 272 -1.59 -4.51 6.62
N GLN A 273 -0.54 -4.07 5.95
CA GLN A 273 -0.62 -3.24 4.74
C GLN A 273 0.36 -3.73 3.69
N VAL A 274 0.06 -3.46 2.42
CA VAL A 274 0.97 -3.71 1.30
C VAL A 274 1.42 -2.41 0.70
N GLU A 275 2.71 -2.10 0.78
CA GLU A 275 3.27 -0.93 0.13
C GLU A 275 4.54 -1.32 -0.62
N ASN A 276 4.70 -0.83 -1.85
CA ASN A 276 5.88 -1.11 -2.67
C ASN A 276 6.13 -2.63 -2.88
N LEU A 277 5.06 -3.43 -2.97
CA LEU A 277 5.10 -4.91 -3.03
C LEU A 277 5.77 -5.55 -1.78
N VAL A 278 5.71 -4.87 -0.63
CA VAL A 278 6.15 -5.41 0.66
C VAL A 278 4.94 -5.44 1.59
N ALA A 279 4.60 -6.62 2.07
CA ALA A 279 3.61 -6.78 3.12
C ALA A 279 4.23 -6.43 4.47
N ARG A 280 3.55 -5.59 5.25
CA ARG A 280 4.00 -5.10 6.55
C ARG A 280 2.89 -5.36 7.57
N THR A 281 3.12 -6.27 8.51
CA THR A 281 2.18 -6.59 9.59
C THR A 281 2.65 -5.93 10.88
N THR A 282 2.07 -4.78 11.20
CA THR A 282 2.48 -3.92 12.32
C THR A 282 1.64 -4.14 13.57
N ASP A 283 0.43 -4.69 13.40
CA ASP A 283 -0.42 -5.12 14.50
C ASP A 283 -0.56 -6.63 14.47
N LEU A 284 -0.17 -7.28 15.55
CA LEU A 284 -0.31 -8.72 15.68
C LEU A 284 -0.52 -9.06 17.15
N TYR A 285 -1.73 -9.47 17.48
CA TYR A 285 -2.12 -9.73 18.86
C TYR A 285 -2.95 -11.00 18.94
N LEU A 286 -2.67 -11.82 19.94
CA LEU A 286 -3.41 -13.05 20.26
C LEU A 286 -3.82 -13.02 21.73
N ASP A 287 -4.94 -13.66 22.05
CA ASP A 287 -5.39 -13.88 23.42
C ASP A 287 -4.38 -14.79 24.15
N ASP A 288 -4.14 -14.57 25.44
CA ASP A 288 -3.17 -15.38 26.20
C ASP A 288 -3.70 -16.79 26.52
N ARG A 289 -5.00 -17.03 26.37
CA ARG A 289 -5.68 -18.28 26.76
C ARG A 289 -5.68 -19.35 25.66
N ILE A 290 -5.16 -19.04 24.48
CA ILE A 290 -5.21 -19.93 23.31
C ILE A 290 -3.83 -20.53 23.00
N ASP A 291 -3.81 -21.61 22.22
CA ASP A 291 -2.56 -22.13 21.66
C ASP A 291 -1.98 -21.12 20.64
N LYS A 292 -0.93 -20.41 21.05
CA LYS A 292 -0.29 -19.36 20.25
C LYS A 292 0.34 -19.91 18.98
N THR A 293 0.82 -21.16 18.98
CA THR A 293 1.47 -21.73 17.79
C THR A 293 0.46 -21.92 16.65
N SER A 294 -0.66 -22.61 16.90
CA SER A 294 -1.70 -22.82 15.86
C SER A 294 -2.42 -21.53 15.48
N ALA A 295 -2.67 -20.65 16.46
CA ALA A 295 -3.32 -19.37 16.23
C ALA A 295 -2.47 -18.42 15.38
N LEU A 296 -1.17 -18.31 15.69
CA LEU A 296 -0.22 -17.52 14.90
C LEU A 296 -0.08 -18.08 13.49
N GLY A 297 0.04 -19.40 13.36
CA GLY A 297 0.10 -20.07 12.06
C GLY A 297 -1.09 -19.70 11.17
N THR A 298 -2.30 -19.92 11.68
CA THR A 298 -3.55 -19.64 10.96
C THR A 298 -3.66 -18.18 10.50
N LEU A 299 -3.25 -17.24 11.35
CA LEU A 299 -3.36 -15.81 11.05
C LEU A 299 -2.29 -15.33 10.05
N ILE A 300 -1.04 -15.80 10.18
CA ILE A 300 0.05 -15.42 9.28
C ILE A 300 -0.09 -16.07 7.92
N ASP A 301 -0.54 -17.33 7.83
CA ASP A 301 -0.83 -17.99 6.55
C ASP A 301 -1.87 -17.21 5.73
N GLU A 302 -2.88 -16.63 6.39
CA GLU A 302 -3.86 -15.75 5.75
C GLU A 302 -3.23 -14.46 5.24
N VAL A 303 -2.40 -13.80 6.05
CA VAL A 303 -1.64 -12.60 5.64
C VAL A 303 -0.77 -12.92 4.42
N GLU A 304 -0.05 -14.04 4.44
CA GLU A 304 0.79 -14.47 3.32
C GLU A 304 -0.01 -14.76 2.07
N ARG A 305 -1.15 -15.46 2.19
CA ARG A 305 -2.01 -15.75 1.03
C ARG A 305 -2.53 -14.46 0.41
N ALA A 306 -3.00 -13.52 1.23
CA ALA A 306 -3.44 -12.21 0.75
C ALA A 306 -2.28 -11.40 0.15
N SER A 307 -1.10 -11.44 0.76
CA SER A 307 0.13 -10.78 0.26
C SER A 307 0.56 -11.33 -1.10
N THR A 308 0.49 -12.65 -1.27
CA THR A 308 0.82 -13.34 -2.53
C THR A 308 -0.17 -12.96 -3.63
N ASN A 309 -1.47 -12.90 -3.32
CA ASN A 309 -2.49 -12.41 -4.24
C ASN A 309 -2.25 -10.95 -4.66
N LEU A 310 -1.70 -10.13 -3.74
CA LEU A 310 -1.28 -8.76 -4.01
C LEU A 310 0.12 -8.63 -4.64
N GLN A 311 0.73 -9.76 -5.05
CA GLN A 311 2.02 -9.83 -5.73
C GLN A 311 3.21 -9.33 -4.90
N CYS A 312 3.10 -9.34 -3.57
CA CYS A 312 4.20 -8.98 -2.67
C CYS A 312 5.44 -9.82 -2.93
N GLU A 313 6.61 -9.19 -2.86
CA GLU A 313 7.92 -9.85 -2.97
C GLU A 313 8.43 -10.32 -1.61
N ALA A 314 8.07 -9.60 -0.53
CA ALA A 314 8.50 -9.88 0.82
C ALA A 314 7.38 -9.64 1.84
N SER A 315 7.44 -10.35 2.95
CA SER A 315 6.62 -10.13 4.14
C SER A 315 7.48 -9.76 5.33
N LEU A 316 7.15 -8.63 5.96
CA LEU A 316 7.72 -8.14 7.20
C LEU A 316 6.64 -8.24 8.29
N VAL A 317 6.95 -8.90 9.39
CA VAL A 317 6.04 -9.05 10.53
C VAL A 317 6.75 -8.55 11.77
N PHE A 318 6.05 -7.72 12.57
CA PHE A 318 6.60 -7.03 13.73
C PHE A 318 5.90 -7.48 15.03
N PRO A 319 6.01 -8.76 15.45
CA PRO A 319 5.42 -9.21 16.70
C PRO A 319 5.98 -8.46 17.92
N GLY A 320 5.13 -8.34 18.94
CA GLY A 320 5.56 -8.01 20.30
C GLY A 320 6.44 -9.11 20.91
N SER A 321 7.06 -8.81 22.04
CA SER A 321 8.00 -9.73 22.72
C SER A 321 7.40 -11.09 23.08
N ASP A 322 6.10 -11.16 23.33
CA ASP A 322 5.36 -12.39 23.60
C ASP A 322 5.33 -13.31 22.38
N LEU A 323 4.88 -12.82 21.23
CA LEU A 323 4.81 -13.60 20.00
C LEU A 323 6.17 -13.81 19.36
N ALA A 324 7.13 -12.90 19.55
CA ALA A 324 8.50 -13.07 19.09
C ALA A 324 9.21 -14.26 19.78
N GLY A 325 8.74 -14.67 20.97
CA GLY A 325 9.25 -15.84 21.70
C GLY A 325 8.80 -17.19 21.12
N GLU A 326 7.80 -17.22 20.25
CA GLU A 326 7.25 -18.44 19.64
C GLU A 326 8.14 -18.98 18.50
N ALA A 327 9.40 -19.29 18.81
CA ALA A 327 10.43 -19.63 17.82
C ALA A 327 10.05 -20.80 16.89
N GLN A 328 9.35 -21.81 17.43
CA GLN A 328 8.91 -22.96 16.64
C GLN A 328 7.83 -22.56 15.62
N ALA A 329 6.92 -21.66 15.99
CA ALA A 329 5.87 -21.17 15.09
C ALA A 329 6.47 -20.40 13.90
N TRP A 330 7.39 -19.47 14.17
CA TRP A 330 8.07 -18.71 13.11
C TRP A 330 8.91 -19.60 12.19
N LYS A 331 9.58 -20.61 12.75
CA LYS A 331 10.33 -21.60 11.98
C LYS A 331 9.40 -22.41 11.06
N ASN A 332 8.25 -22.85 11.55
CA ASN A 332 7.27 -23.59 10.76
C ASN A 332 6.70 -22.72 9.62
N LEU A 333 6.47 -21.43 9.90
CA LEU A 333 6.03 -20.44 8.92
C LEU A 333 7.15 -20.03 7.94
N GLY A 334 8.41 -20.41 8.17
CA GLY A 334 9.54 -20.06 7.32
C GLY A 334 9.97 -18.59 7.42
N TYR A 335 9.67 -17.91 8.53
CA TYR A 335 10.16 -16.57 8.81
C TYR A 335 11.48 -16.61 9.56
N GLU A 336 12.37 -15.70 9.19
CA GLU A 336 13.66 -15.50 9.84
C GLU A 336 13.66 -14.20 10.64
N ARG A 337 14.21 -14.24 11.85
CA ARG A 337 14.48 -13.02 12.61
C ARG A 337 15.60 -12.22 11.93
N ARG A 338 15.37 -10.94 11.63
CA ARG A 338 16.31 -10.05 10.94
C ARG A 338 16.36 -8.68 11.59
N THR A 339 17.33 -7.86 11.18
CA THR A 339 17.31 -6.40 11.39
C THR A 339 17.12 -5.70 10.04
N PRO A 340 16.61 -4.45 9.99
CA PRO A 340 16.39 -3.73 8.74
C PRO A 340 17.61 -3.76 7.80
N GLU A 341 18.81 -3.55 8.33
CA GLU A 341 20.06 -3.47 7.58
C GLU A 341 20.43 -4.81 6.92
N THR A 342 19.95 -5.93 7.48
CA THR A 342 20.25 -7.27 6.97
C THR A 342 19.32 -7.71 5.83
N LEU A 343 18.30 -6.92 5.46
CA LEU A 343 17.32 -7.33 4.42
C LEU A 343 17.89 -7.30 3.00
N GLY A 344 19.05 -6.66 2.79
CA GLY A 344 19.84 -6.73 1.55
C GLY A 344 19.27 -5.94 0.36
N ILE A 345 18.02 -5.48 0.42
CA ILE A 345 17.37 -4.69 -0.63
C ILE A 345 16.79 -3.41 -0.01
N GLN A 346 17.22 -2.25 -0.49
CA GLN A 346 16.91 -0.95 0.12
C GLN A 346 15.40 -0.73 0.34
N ALA A 347 14.57 -1.05 -0.66
CA ALA A 347 13.12 -0.92 -0.54
C ALA A 347 12.52 -1.76 0.61
N TRP A 348 13.15 -2.88 0.99
CA TRP A 348 12.75 -3.69 2.14
C TRP A 348 13.31 -3.13 3.45
N GLN A 349 14.53 -2.56 3.43
CA GLN A 349 15.11 -1.88 4.58
C GLN A 349 14.28 -0.65 4.97
N ASP A 350 13.98 0.21 4.00
CA ASP A 350 13.12 1.38 4.16
C ASP A 350 11.75 0.97 4.71
N ALA A 351 11.16 -0.08 4.12
CA ALA A 351 9.89 -0.62 4.58
C ALA A 351 9.92 -1.10 6.04
N ALA A 352 11.04 -1.70 6.46
CA ALA A 352 11.23 -2.12 7.84
C ALA A 352 11.38 -0.92 8.78
N VAL A 353 12.26 0.03 8.45
CA VAL A 353 12.52 1.22 9.27
C VAL A 353 11.27 2.09 9.43
N GLU A 354 10.51 2.30 8.36
CA GLU A 354 9.29 3.11 8.37
C GLU A 354 8.15 2.49 9.18
N SER A 355 8.12 1.16 9.32
CA SER A 355 6.95 0.46 9.86
C SER A 355 7.18 -0.25 11.17
N MET A 356 8.43 -0.44 11.61
CA MET A 356 8.76 -1.18 12.82
C MET A 356 8.30 -0.43 14.08
N PRO A 357 7.27 -0.93 14.81
CA PRO A 357 6.82 -0.28 16.04
C PRO A 357 7.86 -0.48 17.16
N ALA A 358 7.89 0.45 18.11
CA ALA A 358 8.79 0.36 19.25
C ALA A 358 8.55 -0.92 20.07
N GLY A 359 9.63 -1.61 20.46
CA GLY A 359 9.56 -2.84 21.27
C GLY A 359 9.13 -4.10 20.52
N THR A 360 9.09 -4.06 19.18
CA THR A 360 8.82 -5.23 18.34
C THR A 360 10.10 -5.88 17.82
N THR A 361 9.98 -7.09 17.29
CA THR A 361 11.06 -7.80 16.59
C THR A 361 10.69 -7.98 15.13
N LEU A 362 11.64 -7.80 14.21
CA LEU A 362 11.42 -8.02 12.78
C LEU A 362 11.59 -9.50 12.41
N PHE A 363 10.53 -10.07 11.84
CA PHE A 363 10.53 -11.34 11.12
C PHE A 363 10.34 -11.11 9.62
N PHE A 364 11.20 -11.71 8.81
CA PHE A 364 11.24 -11.58 7.37
C PHE A 364 10.99 -12.91 6.67
N LYS A 365 10.19 -12.88 5.61
CA LYS A 365 10.07 -13.98 4.64
C LYS A 365 10.07 -13.45 3.23
N LEU A 366 10.88 -14.08 2.37
CA LEU A 366 10.84 -13.85 0.93
C LEU A 366 9.62 -14.59 0.36
N LEU A 367 8.66 -13.86 -0.17
CA LEU A 367 7.45 -14.45 -0.76
C LEU A 367 7.68 -14.82 -2.24
N ARG A 368 8.58 -14.12 -2.93
CA ARG A 368 8.84 -14.34 -4.36
C ARG A 368 10.30 -14.21 -4.73
N GLN A 369 10.75 -15.12 -5.58
CA GLN A 369 12.07 -15.03 -6.22
C GLN A 369 12.01 -14.12 -7.47
N ASP A 370 10.91 -14.13 -8.22
CA ASP A 370 10.74 -13.41 -9.48
C ASP A 370 10.23 -11.97 -9.28
N ARG A 371 11.12 -11.11 -8.76
CA ARG A 371 10.82 -9.68 -8.51
C ARG A 371 10.43 -8.93 -9.79
N VAL A 372 9.57 -7.93 -9.65
CA VAL A 372 9.00 -7.15 -10.77
C VAL A 372 10.03 -6.23 -11.42
N LEU A 373 10.92 -5.64 -10.61
CA LEU A 373 11.96 -4.70 -11.05
C LEU A 373 13.35 -5.29 -10.78
N ARG A 374 13.71 -6.36 -11.50
CA ARG A 374 15.09 -6.88 -11.53
C ARG A 374 15.84 -6.28 -12.73
N PRO A 375 17.16 -6.06 -12.62
CA PRO A 375 17.98 -5.89 -13.80
C PRO A 375 17.90 -7.18 -14.61
N ILE A 376 17.63 -7.06 -15.91
CA ILE A 376 17.59 -8.17 -16.86
C ILE A 376 18.98 -8.77 -16.98
#